data_AF-A0A9X3WU05-F1
#
_entry.id   AF-A0A9X3WU05-F1
#
_cell.length_a   1.000
_cell.length_b   1.000
_cell.length_c   1.000
_cell.angle_alpha   90.00
_cell.angle_beta   90.00
_cell.angle_gamma   90.00
#
_symmetry.space_group_name_H-M   'P 1'
#
loop_
_entity.id
_entity.type
_entity.pdbx_description
1 polymer ?
#
loop_
_entity_poly.entity_id
_entity_poly.type
_entity_poly.pdbx_seq_one_letter_code
_entity_poly.pdbx_strand_id
1 'polypeptide(L)' 'MSRFYRYRLPPWCRYWLIVIERASLPIMVFQLIRTLIWPTTFDIFLSGLCIGLFFLFYLKWI' A
#
# COMPACT_ATOMS: atom_id res chain seq x y z
N MET A 1 11.30 -14.84 -5.17
CA MET A 1 10.54 -15.38 -6.33
C MET A 1 9.43 -14.44 -6.88
N SER A 2 9.39 -13.13 -6.58
CA SER A 2 8.24 -12.29 -7.00
C SER A 2 8.42 -11.59 -8.37
N ARG A 3 9.67 -11.30 -8.79
CA ARG A 3 9.95 -10.60 -10.06
C ARG A 3 9.35 -11.30 -11.30
N PHE A 4 9.18 -12.62 -11.25
CA PHE A 4 8.65 -13.42 -12.36
C PHE A 4 7.11 -13.44 -12.45
N TYR A 5 6.37 -13.15 -11.37
CA TYR A 5 4.90 -13.07 -11.41
C TYR A 5 4.42 -11.78 -12.08
N ARG A 6 5.15 -10.68 -11.88
CA ARG A 6 4.78 -9.37 -12.45
C ARG A 6 4.69 -9.38 -13.97
N TYR A 7 5.38 -10.27 -14.68
CA TYR A 7 5.34 -10.39 -16.16
C TYR A 7 4.33 -11.41 -16.70
N ARG A 8 3.78 -12.29 -15.86
CA ARG A 8 2.75 -13.25 -16.25
C ARG A 8 1.32 -12.78 -15.93
N LEU A 9 1.18 -11.64 -15.27
CA LEU A 9 -0.12 -11.07 -14.94
C LEU A 9 -0.76 -10.40 -16.18
N PRO A 10 -2.09 -10.55 -16.36
CA PRO A 10 -2.81 -9.86 -17.42
C PRO A 10 -2.66 -8.34 -17.29
N PRO A 11 -2.69 -7.59 -18.41
CA PRO A 11 -2.41 -6.15 -18.43
C PRO A 11 -3.32 -5.34 -17.50
N TRP A 12 -4.55 -5.82 -17.27
CA TRP A 12 -5.51 -5.25 -16.32
C TRP A 12 -4.99 -5.32 -14.87
N CYS A 13 -4.53 -6.48 -14.40
CA CYS A 13 -3.97 -6.61 -13.05
C CYS A 13 -2.72 -5.75 -12.86
N ARG A 14 -1.88 -5.62 -13.89
CA ARG A 14 -0.72 -4.71 -13.85
C ARG A 14 -1.13 -3.26 -13.68
N TYR A 15 -2.16 -2.82 -14.39
CA TYR A 15 -2.68 -1.46 -14.27
C TYR A 15 -3.18 -1.18 -12.85
N TRP A 16 -4.01 -2.06 -12.28
CA TRP A 16 -4.50 -1.92 -10.91
C TRP A 16 -3.37 -1.93 -9.89
N LEU A 17 -2.34 -2.76 -10.06
CA LEU A 17 -1.15 -2.75 -9.21
C LEU A 17 -0.43 -1.40 -9.24
N ILE A 18 -0.24 -0.81 -10.41
CA ILE A 18 0.41 0.50 -10.56
C ILE A 18 -0.45 1.62 -9.95
N VAL A 19 -1.76 1.55 -10.13
CA VAL A 19 -2.72 2.50 -9.54
C VAL A 19 -2.68 2.42 -8.01
N ILE A 20 -2.72 1.22 -7.44
CA ILE A 20 -2.63 1.01 -5.98
C ILE A 20 -1.27 1.45 -5.46
N GLU A 21 -0.18 1.13 -6.17
CA GLU A 21 1.18 1.58 -5.81
C GLU A 21 1.25 3.10 -5.73
N ARG A 22 0.70 3.82 -6.72
CA ARG A 22 0.68 5.29 -6.70
C ARG A 22 -0.31 5.89 -5.70
N ALA A 23 -1.47 5.28 -5.50
CA ALA A 23 -2.51 5.76 -4.59
C ALA A 23 -2.17 5.47 -3.11
N SER A 24 -1.36 4.45 -2.85
CA SER A 24 -0.95 4.08 -1.49
C SER A 24 -0.18 5.19 -0.77
N LEU A 25 0.67 5.94 -1.48
CA LEU A 25 1.44 7.06 -0.92
C LEU A 25 0.56 8.18 -0.34
N PRO A 26 -0.36 8.82 -1.11
CA PRO A 26 -1.21 9.87 -0.55
C PRO A 26 -2.12 9.33 0.55
N ILE A 27 -2.66 8.11 0.40
CA ILE A 27 -3.49 7.47 1.44
C ILE A 27 -2.71 7.33 2.75
N MET A 28 -1.46 6.88 2.70
CA MET A 28 -0.62 6.70 3.88
C MET A 28 -0.27 8.03 4.54
N VAL A 29 -0.02 9.08 3.75
CA VAL A 29 0.25 10.44 4.26
C VAL A 29 -0.99 11.02 4.95
N PHE A 30 -2.17 10.93 4.34
CA PHE A 30 -3.42 11.37 4.97
C PHE A 30 -3.73 10.58 6.25
N GLN A 31 -3.51 9.26 6.23
CA GLN A 31 -3.71 8.40 7.40
C GLN A 31 -2.76 8.79 8.54
N LEU A 32 -1.48 9.07 8.24
CA LEU A 32 -0.50 9.50 9.24
C LEU A 32 -0.85 10.86 9.84
N ILE A 33 -1.21 11.84 9.01
CA ILE A 33 -1.62 13.18 9.47
C ILE A 33 -2.83 13.06 10.40
N ARG A 34 -3.84 12.27 10.02
CA ARG A 34 -5.03 12.05 10.85
C ARG A 34 -4.68 11.38 12.19
N THR A 35 -3.78 10.38 12.15
CA THR A 35 -3.33 9.66 13.35
C THR A 35 -2.57 10.57 14.31
N LEU A 36 -1.83 11.55 13.79
CA LEU A 36 -1.09 12.53 14.61
C LEU A 36 -2.01 13.54 15.28
N ILE A 37 -3.09 13.97 14.60
CA ILE A 37 -4.04 14.96 15.12
C ILE A 37 -5.01 14.34 16.13
N TRP A 38 -5.51 13.13 15.83
CA TRP A 38 -6.45 12.41 16.69
C TRP A 38 -6.11 10.92 16.69
N PRO A 39 -5.21 10.47 17.60
CA PRO A 39 -4.85 9.07 17.67
C PRO A 39 -6.01 8.28 18.26
N THR A 40 -6.74 7.55 17.42
CA THR A 40 -7.64 6.48 17.87
C THR A 40 -6.94 5.13 17.73
N THR A 41 -7.25 4.18 18.61
CA THR A 41 -6.68 2.83 18.56
C THR A 41 -6.96 2.13 17.22
N PHE A 42 -8.12 2.42 16.63
CA PHE A 42 -8.49 1.94 15.32
C PHE A 42 -7.63 2.55 14.21
N ASP A 43 -7.35 3.85 14.28
CA ASP A 43 -6.51 4.54 13.29
C ASP A 43 -5.06 4.06 13.32
N ILE A 44 -4.52 3.74 14.50
CA ILE A 44 -3.17 3.18 14.68
C ILE A 44 -3.08 1.77 14.08
N PHE A 45 -4.13 0.94 14.27
CA PHE A 45 -4.21 -0.38 13.65
C PHE A 45 -4.30 -0.29 12.12
N LEU A 46 -5.17 0.59 11.61
CA LEU A 46 -5.37 0.79 10.17
C LEU A 46 -4.10 1.34 9.49
N SER A 47 -3.43 2.30 10.11
CA SER A 47 -2.17 2.87 9.61
C SER A 47 -1.05 1.84 9.59
N GLY A 48 -0.91 1.01 10.62
CA GLY A 48 0.04 -0.11 10.62
C GLY A 48 -0.21 -1.11 9.50
N LEU A 49 -1.48 -1.43 9.21
CA LEU A 49 -1.86 -2.33 8.12
C LEU A 49 -1.56 -1.71 6.74
N CYS A 50 -1.87 -0.41 6.55
CA CYS A 50 -1.53 0.32 5.33
C CYS A 50 -0.01 0.38 5.10
N ILE A 51 0.79 0.62 6.13
CA ILE A 51 2.26 0.64 6.06
C ILE A 51 2.79 -0.75 5.71
N GLY A 52 2.26 -1.81 6.32
CA GLY A 52 2.63 -3.19 5.99
C GLY A 52 2.35 -3.54 4.53
N LEU A 53 1.17 -3.19 4.03
CA LEU A 53 0.81 -3.33 2.61
C LEU A 53 1.74 -2.52 1.70
N PHE A 54 2.04 -1.28 2.06
CA PHE A 54 2.98 -0.44 1.31
C PHE A 54 4.37 -1.08 1.23
N PHE A 55 4.85 -1.65 2.34
CA PHE A 55 6.13 -2.36 2.39
C PHE A 55 6.14 -3.61 1.50
N LEU A 56 5.05 -4.38 1.47
CA LEU A 56 4.87 -5.53 0.58
C LEU A 56 4.97 -5.14 -0.90
N PHE A 57 4.39 -3.99 -1.28
CA PHE A 57 4.54 -3.42 -2.63
C PHE A 57 5.96 -2.91 -2.88
N TYR A 58 6.57 -2.20 -1.92
CA TYR A 58 7.90 -1.61 -2.06
C TYR A 58 9.00 -2.66 -2.22
N LEU A 59 8.95 -3.73 -1.42
CA LEU A 59 9.84 -4.89 -1.56
C LEU A 59 9.57 -5.71 -2.82
N LYS A 60 8.55 -5.35 -3.61
CA LYS A 60 8.05 -6.11 -4.76
C LYS A 60 7.78 -7.56 -4.38
N TRP A 61 7.29 -7.83 -3.17
CA TRP A 61 6.87 -9.18 -2.78
C TRP A 61 5.54 -9.56 -3.43
N ILE A 62 4.79 -8.54 -3.83
CA ILE A 62 3.65 -8.55 -4.76
C ILE A 62 4.05 -7.83 -6.06
#